data_AF-A0A227J4N1-F1
#
_entry.id   AF-A0A227J4N1-F1
#
_cell.length_a   1.000
_cell.length_b   1.000
_cell.length_c   1.000
_cell.angle_alpha   90.00
_cell.angle_beta   90.00
_cell.angle_gamma   90.00
#
_symmetry.space_group_name_H-M   'P 1'
#
loop_
_entity.id
_entity.type
_entity.pdbx_description
1 polymer ?
#
loop_
_entity_poly.entity_id
_entity_poly.type
_entity_poly.pdbx_seq_one_letter_code
_entity_poly.pdbx_strand_id
1 'polypeptide(L)'
;STNHTIHMIAVARAAGILLTWQDISDLSDVVPLLARVYPNGPADMNAFQDAGGVPALLHRLNESELLHRDVKPVFGKFEDQMTLPSLVDGQLTWTPCQGSQDGDVIAKPDATFQN
;
A
#
# COMPACT_ATOMS: atom_id res chain seq x y z
N SER A 1 -6.15 10.47 2.35
CA SER A 1 -7.14 11.50 2.76
C SER A 1 -7.23 11.50 4.28
N THR A 2 -7.28 12.66 4.93
CA THR A 2 -7.43 12.76 6.40
C THR A 2 -8.73 12.12 6.89
N ASN A 3 -9.80 12.09 6.08
CA ASN A 3 -11.05 11.40 6.41
C ASN A 3 -10.86 9.89 6.68
N HIS A 4 -9.80 9.28 6.16
CA HIS A 4 -9.52 7.87 6.36
C HIS A 4 -9.23 7.55 7.84
N THR A 5 -8.74 8.50 8.64
CA THR A 5 -8.51 8.28 10.08
C THR A 5 -9.82 8.05 10.84
N ILE A 6 -10.88 8.79 10.48
CA ILE A 6 -12.23 8.61 11.07
C ILE A 6 -12.79 7.24 10.66
N HIS A 7 -12.68 6.88 9.38
CA HIS A 7 -13.19 5.60 8.89
C HIS A 7 -12.45 4.41 9.53
N MET A 8 -11.13 4.48 9.68
CA MET A 8 -10.34 3.41 10.29
C MET A 8 -10.72 3.17 11.75
N ILE A 9 -10.91 4.23 12.54
CA ILE A 9 -11.38 4.11 13.93
C ILE A 9 -12.76 3.47 13.99
N ALA A 10 -13.69 3.88 13.11
CA ALA A 10 -15.02 3.30 13.07
C ALA A 10 -15.02 1.81 12.70
N VAL A 11 -14.22 1.41 11.70
CA VAL A 11 -14.06 0.00 11.29
C VAL A 11 -13.43 -0.83 12.40
N ALA A 12 -12.34 -0.34 13.01
CA ALA A 12 -11.68 -1.01 14.13
C ALA A 12 -12.66 -1.20 15.30
N ARG A 13 -13.42 -0.16 15.64
CA ARG A 13 -14.39 -0.21 16.73
C ARG A 13 -15.51 -1.24 16.47
N ALA A 14 -16.00 -1.32 15.23
CA ALA A 14 -16.99 -2.32 14.84
C ALA A 14 -16.44 -3.76 14.92
N ALA A 15 -15.14 -3.96 14.72
CA ALA A 15 -14.44 -5.23 14.89
C ALA A 15 -14.02 -5.53 16.35
N GLY A 16 -14.35 -4.65 17.31
CA GLY A 16 -13.96 -4.81 18.71
C GLY A 16 -12.51 -4.41 19.02
N ILE A 17 -11.82 -3.77 18.08
CA ILE A 17 -10.44 -3.28 18.22
C ILE A 17 -10.47 -1.81 18.66
N LEU A 18 -9.66 -1.46 19.66
CA LEU A 18 -9.44 -0.07 20.02
C LEU A 18 -8.27 0.49 19.20
N LEU A 19 -8.59 1.35 18.24
CA LEU A 19 -7.63 2.16 17.50
C LEU A 19 -7.87 3.62 17.86
N THR A 20 -6.81 4.35 18.20
CA THR A 20 -6.85 5.74 18.61
C THR A 20 -6.14 6.63 17.59
N TRP A 21 -6.37 7.95 17.66
CA TRP A 21 -5.59 8.90 16.88
C TRP A 21 -4.13 8.97 17.34
N GLN A 22 -3.82 8.60 18.58
CA GLN A 22 -2.43 8.53 19.05
C GLN A 22 -1.69 7.43 18.29
N ASP A 23 -2.30 6.25 18.12
CA ASP A 23 -1.69 5.15 17.34
C ASP A 23 -1.40 5.59 15.89
N ILE A 24 -2.31 6.36 15.29
CA ILE A 24 -2.12 6.91 13.93
C ILE A 24 -0.99 7.95 13.92
N SER A 25 -0.89 8.80 14.95
CA SER A 25 0.18 9.79 15.08
C SER A 25 1.54 9.12 15.24
N ASP A 26 1.65 8.14 16.14
CA ASP A 26 2.89 7.41 16.41
C ASP A 26 3.37 6.66 15.16
N LEU A 27 2.44 6.06 14.40
CA LEU A 27 2.77 5.43 13.11
C LEU A 27 3.19 6.45 12.05
N SER A 28 2.61 7.66 12.05
CA SER A 28 2.97 8.69 11.07
C SER A 28 4.41 9.18 11.19
N ASP A 29 5.02 9.05 12.38
CA ASP A 29 6.41 9.43 12.62
C ASP A 29 7.43 8.41 12.05
N VAL A 30 6.98 7.20 11.70
CA VAL A 30 7.87 6.11 11.23
C VAL A 30 7.51 5.57 9.85
N VAL A 31 6.31 5.86 9.34
CA VAL A 31 5.87 5.40 8.01
C VAL A 31 6.14 6.50 6.97
N PRO A 32 7.10 6.30 6.04
CA PRO A 32 7.47 7.33 5.07
C PRO A 32 6.39 7.51 3.99
N LEU A 33 6.39 8.69 3.37
CA LEU A 33 5.59 8.95 2.18
C LEU A 33 6.22 8.28 0.95
N LEU A 34 5.57 7.25 0.43
CA LEU A 34 6.06 6.45 -0.70
C LEU A 34 5.29 6.63 -2.00
N ALA A 35 4.12 7.27 -1.99
CA ALA A 35 3.31 7.46 -3.19
C ALA A 35 2.82 8.91 -3.33
N ARG A 36 2.91 9.45 -4.56
CA ARG A 36 2.41 10.78 -4.94
C ARG A 36 1.31 10.62 -5.98
N VAL A 37 0.08 10.63 -5.50
CA VAL A 37 -1.13 10.54 -6.32
C VAL A 37 -1.97 11.78 -6.06
N TYR A 38 -2.73 12.24 -7.04
CA TYR A 38 -3.69 13.33 -6.90
C TYR A 38 -4.55 13.12 -5.64
N PRO A 39 -4.66 14.12 -4.76
CA PRO A 39 -4.28 15.54 -4.93
C PRO A 39 -2.84 15.89 -4.51
N ASN A 40 -2.06 14.97 -3.97
CA ASN A 40 -0.71 15.23 -3.41
C ASN A 40 0.41 15.09 -4.46
N GLY A 41 0.06 14.76 -5.69
CA GLY A 41 0.94 14.67 -6.85
C GLY A 41 0.12 14.82 -8.15
N PRO A 42 0.79 14.98 -9.30
CA PRO A 42 0.09 15.14 -10.58
C PRO A 42 -0.47 13.82 -11.13
N ALA A 43 0.04 12.67 -10.68
CA ALA A 43 -0.37 11.36 -11.16
C ALA A 43 -1.77 11.00 -10.69
N ASP A 44 -2.61 10.45 -11.57
CA ASP A 44 -3.91 9.92 -11.21
C ASP A 44 -3.82 8.45 -10.74
N MET A 45 -4.98 7.83 -10.47
CA MET A 45 -5.02 6.42 -10.05
C MET A 45 -4.58 5.44 -11.14
N ASN A 46 -4.70 5.79 -12.41
CA ASN A 46 -4.25 4.92 -13.51
C ASN A 46 -2.73 4.96 -13.59
N ALA A 47 -2.13 6.15 -13.50
CA ALA A 47 -0.69 6.30 -13.40
C ALA A 47 -0.11 5.60 -12.16
N PHE A 48 -0.82 5.65 -11.02
CA PHE A 48 -0.46 4.85 -9.84
C PHE A 48 -0.50 3.34 -10.11
N GLN A 49 -1.53 2.86 -10.79
CA GLN A 49 -1.65 1.46 -11.17
C GLN A 49 -0.54 1.04 -12.15
N ASP A 50 -0.24 1.87 -13.15
CA ASP A 50 0.83 1.65 -14.13
C ASP A 50 2.22 1.68 -13.48
N ALA A 51 2.40 2.49 -12.43
CA ALA A 51 3.60 2.49 -11.59
C ALA A 51 3.76 1.20 -10.74
N GLY A 52 2.82 0.26 -10.79
CA GLY A 52 2.83 -1.02 -10.07
C GLY A 52 1.77 -1.12 -8.97
N GLY A 53 1.01 -0.04 -8.72
CA GLY A 53 -0.17 -0.02 -7.87
C GLY A 53 0.07 -0.38 -6.40
N VAL A 54 -0.99 -0.87 -5.76
CA VAL A 54 -0.93 -1.32 -4.36
C VAL A 54 0.12 -2.42 -4.13
N PRO A 55 0.29 -3.43 -5.02
CA PRO A 55 1.34 -4.43 -4.85
C PRO A 55 2.76 -3.84 -4.77
N ALA A 56 3.09 -2.84 -5.61
CA ALA A 56 4.38 -2.17 -5.55
C ALA A 56 4.54 -1.36 -4.24
N LEU A 57 3.49 -0.66 -3.80
CA LEU A 57 3.51 0.07 -2.53
C LEU A 57 3.69 -0.87 -1.33
N LEU A 58 3.00 -2.01 -1.32
CA LEU A 58 3.17 -3.05 -0.29
C LEU A 58 4.58 -3.64 -0.31
N HIS A 59 5.15 -3.86 -1.49
CA HIS A 59 6.54 -4.30 -1.61
C HIS A 59 7.52 -3.30 -0.97
N ARG A 60 7.32 -2.00 -1.19
CA ARG A 60 8.15 -0.94 -0.58
C ARG A 60 8.03 -0.90 0.95
N LEU A 61 6.81 -1.00 1.48
CA LEU A 61 6.60 -1.06 2.93
C LEU A 61 7.21 -2.34 3.55
N ASN A 62 7.13 -3.47 2.82
CA ASN A 62 7.73 -4.74 3.24
C ASN A 62 9.27 -4.66 3.29
N GLU A 63 9.91 -4.01 2.31
CA GLU A 63 11.37 -3.79 2.30
C GLU A 63 11.84 -2.94 3.49
N SER A 64 10.97 -2.09 4.03
CA SER A 64 11.23 -1.29 5.23
C SER A 64 10.76 -1.96 6.54
N GLU A 65 10.34 -3.22 6.49
CA GLU A 65 9.81 -3.99 7.64
C GLU A 65 8.60 -3.33 8.33
N LEU A 66 7.81 -2.53 7.60
CA LEU A 66 6.65 -1.80 8.11
C LEU A 66 5.33 -2.56 7.96
N LEU A 67 5.36 -3.85 7.60
CA LEU A 67 4.17 -4.67 7.41
C LEU A 67 4.15 -5.89 8.33
N HIS A 68 3.02 -6.10 9.00
CA HIS A 68 2.70 -7.36 9.66
C HIS A 68 2.27 -8.40 8.62
N ARG A 69 3.14 -9.39 8.37
CA ARG A 69 2.90 -10.46 7.38
C ARG A 69 2.16 -11.66 7.95
N ASP A 70 2.04 -11.74 9.26
CA ASP A 70 1.36 -12.77 10.03
C ASP A 70 -0.16 -12.53 10.12
N VAL A 71 -0.75 -11.97 9.07
CA VAL A 71 -2.18 -11.72 8.94
C VAL A 71 -2.80 -12.60 7.87
N LYS A 72 -4.07 -12.96 8.05
CA LYS A 72 -4.82 -13.78 7.09
C LYS A 72 -5.56 -12.88 6.08
N PRO A 73 -5.18 -12.87 4.79
CA PRO A 73 -5.92 -12.13 3.77
C PRO A 73 -7.21 -12.88 3.37
N VAL A 74 -8.05 -12.22 2.58
CA VAL A 74 -9.29 -12.83 2.06
C VAL A 74 -9.01 -13.94 1.04
N PHE A 75 -7.89 -13.88 0.32
CA PHE A 75 -7.42 -14.90 -0.60
C PHE A 75 -5.93 -15.17 -0.40
N GLY A 76 -5.50 -16.41 -0.67
CA GLY A 76 -4.09 -16.77 -0.65
C GLY A 76 -3.40 -16.54 0.70
N LYS A 77 -2.12 -16.21 0.62
CA LYS A 77 -1.24 -15.80 1.73
C LYS A 77 -0.90 -14.31 1.60
N PHE A 78 -0.21 -13.77 2.59
CA PHE A 78 0.18 -12.36 2.58
C PHE A 78 1.07 -12.03 1.38
N GLU A 79 1.98 -12.94 0.99
CA GLU A 79 2.86 -12.75 -0.16
C GLU A 79 2.09 -12.56 -1.47
N ASP A 80 0.92 -13.18 -1.60
CA ASP A 80 0.07 -13.07 -2.79
C ASP A 80 -0.48 -11.64 -2.96
N GLN A 81 -0.52 -10.82 -1.90
CA GLN A 81 -0.95 -9.42 -1.98
C GLN A 81 0.08 -8.52 -2.69
N MET A 82 1.30 -9.01 -2.88
CA MET A 82 2.37 -8.34 -3.64
C MET A 82 2.48 -8.90 -5.07
N THR A 83 1.39 -9.46 -5.60
CA THR A 83 1.29 -9.93 -6.99
C THR A 83 0.27 -9.12 -7.78
N LEU A 84 0.41 -9.10 -9.10
CA LEU A 84 -0.48 -8.43 -10.03
C LEU A 84 -1.29 -9.46 -10.82
N PRO A 85 -2.62 -9.30 -10.92
CA PRO A 85 -3.45 -10.17 -11.75
C PRO A 85 -3.34 -9.75 -13.22
N SER A 86 -3.34 -10.74 -14.11
CA SER A 86 -3.40 -10.56 -15.56
C SER A 86 -4.26 -11.67 -16.18
N LEU A 87 -4.84 -11.38 -17.35
CA LEU A 87 -5.59 -12.37 -18.12
C LEU A 87 -4.71 -12.80 -19.31
N VAL A 88 -4.22 -14.03 -19.29
CA VAL A 88 -3.38 -14.62 -20.35
C VAL A 88 -4.16 -15.77 -20.98
N ASP A 89 -4.44 -15.67 -22.28
CA ASP A 89 -5.23 -16.67 -23.03
C ASP A 89 -6.57 -17.03 -22.37
N GLY A 90 -7.23 -16.02 -21.76
CA GLY A 90 -8.50 -16.18 -21.05
C GLY A 90 -8.39 -16.80 -19.65
N GLN A 91 -7.18 -17.03 -19.15
CA GLN A 91 -6.93 -17.55 -17.80
C GLN A 91 -6.34 -16.47 -16.89
N LEU A 92 -6.89 -16.37 -15.67
CA LEU A 92 -6.36 -15.49 -14.65
C LEU A 92 -5.00 -16.01 -14.16
N THR A 93 -3.96 -15.21 -14.35
CA THR A 93 -2.60 -15.48 -13.89
C THR A 93 -2.16 -14.38 -12.93
N TRP A 94 -1.44 -14.76 -11.88
CA TRP A 94 -0.84 -13.82 -10.93
C TRP A 94 0.67 -13.80 -11.13
N THR A 95 1.23 -12.61 -11.32
CA THR A 95 2.69 -12.43 -11.48
C THR A 95 3.25 -11.61 -10.33
N PRO A 96 4.43 -11.96 -9.79
CA PRO A 96 5.08 -11.14 -8.76
C PRO A 96 5.25 -9.69 -9.22
N CYS A 97 4.88 -8.74 -8.36
CA CYS A 97 5.15 -7.33 -8.60
C CYS A 97 6.67 -7.10 -8.57
N GLN A 98 7.20 -6.38 -9.56
CA GLN A 98 8.62 -6.07 -9.67
C GLN A 98 9.00 -4.76 -8.95
N GLY A 99 8.18 -4.33 -7.98
CA GLY A 99 8.31 -3.02 -7.33
C GLY A 99 7.83 -1.87 -8.22
N SER A 100 8.24 -0.65 -7.87
CA SER A 100 7.85 0.57 -8.57
C SER A 100 8.36 0.61 -10.02
N GLN A 101 7.45 0.88 -10.96
CA GLN A 101 7.76 1.09 -12.38
C GLN A 101 7.93 2.58 -12.73
N ASP A 102 7.48 3.48 -11.85
CA ASP A 102 7.66 4.93 -11.98
C ASP A 102 8.04 5.54 -10.63
N GLY A 103 9.30 5.97 -10.53
CA GLY A 103 9.89 6.51 -9.32
C GLY A 103 9.32 7.85 -8.86
N ASP A 104 8.66 8.58 -9.76
CA ASP A 104 8.05 9.88 -9.44
C ASP A 104 6.63 9.71 -8.89
N VAL A 105 6.01 8.53 -9.11
CA VAL A 105 4.68 8.17 -8.61
C VAL A 105 4.77 7.29 -7.36
N ILE A 106 5.55 6.21 -7.41
CA ILE A 106 5.86 5.35 -6.26
C ILE A 106 7.38 5.34 -6.07
N ALA A 107 7.86 5.72 -4.90
CA ALA A 107 9.29 5.87 -4.66
C ALA A 107 10.06 4.57 -4.93
N LYS A 108 11.22 4.70 -5.59
CA LYS A 108 12.16 3.60 -5.88
C LYS A 108 12.73 2.99 -4.58
N PRO A 109 13.37 1.80 -4.66
CA PRO A 109 14.17 1.27 -3.55
C PRO A 109 15.10 2.33 -2.96
N ASP A 110 15.25 2.33 -1.63
CA ASP A 110 16.05 3.27 -0.84
C ASP A 110 15.68 4.77 -0.95
N ALA A 111 14.58 5.09 -1.64
CA ALA A 111 14.05 6.45 -1.73
C ALA A 111 12.69 6.58 -1.04
N THR A 112 12.43 7.79 -0.52
CA THR A 112 11.14 8.23 0.03
C THR A 112 10.87 9.65 -0.47
N PHE A 113 9.60 10.05 -0.51
CA PHE A 113 9.23 11.44 -0.82
C PHE A 113 9.27 12.35 0.40
N GLN A 114 9.08 11.76 1.59
CA GLN A 114 9.16 12.40 2.89
C GLN A 114 9.32 11.31 3.96
N ASN A 115 10.05 11.62 5.04
CA ASN A 115 10.14 10.81 6.25
C ASN A 115 9.36 11.48 7.37
#